data_AF-A0A4Z0RMA8-F1
#
_entry.id   AF-A0A4Z0RMA8-F1
#
_cell.length_a   1.000
_cell.length_b   1.000
_cell.length_c   1.000
_cell.angle_alpha   90.00
_cell.angle_beta   90.00
_cell.angle_gamma   90.00
#
_symmetry.space_group_name_H-M   'P 1'
#
loop_
_entity.id
_entity.type
_entity.pdbx_description
1 polymer ?
#
loop_
_entity_poly.entity_id
_entity_poly.type
_entity_poly.pdbx_seq_one_letter_code
_entity_poly.pdbx_strand_id
1 'polypeptide(L)' 'MFDEPLDPPDDEMPWGEDFEGEEVAQGTEGWDTDEGFVPDEKEKLKAYMELVGHRVIAED' A
#
# COMPACT_ATOMS: atom_id res chain seq x y z
N MET A 1 6.92 -26.20 -23.57
CA MET A 1 8.02 -25.24 -23.78
C MET A 1 7.39 -23.87 -23.63
N PHE A 2 7.63 -23.21 -22.50
CA PHE A 2 7.23 -21.82 -22.28
C PHE A 2 8.53 -21.03 -22.46
N ASP A 3 8.93 -20.86 -23.71
CA ASP A 3 10.12 -20.07 -24.13
C ASP A 3 9.68 -18.64 -24.49
N GLU A 4 8.77 -18.07 -23.70
CA GLU A 4 8.52 -16.64 -23.75
C GLU A 4 9.48 -16.02 -22.72
N PRO A 5 10.46 -15.19 -23.11
CA PRO A 5 11.15 -14.38 -22.14
C PRO A 5 10.06 -13.57 -21.44
N LEU A 6 9.87 -13.82 -20.13
CA LEU A 6 9.07 -12.92 -19.31
C LEU A 6 9.68 -11.54 -19.57
N ASP A 7 8.88 -10.61 -20.12
CA ASP A 7 9.28 -9.21 -20.11
C ASP A 7 9.77 -8.92 -18.68
N PRO A 8 10.93 -8.25 -18.52
CA PRO A 8 11.34 -7.84 -17.19
C PRO A 8 10.13 -7.20 -16.53
N PRO A 9 9.80 -7.56 -15.27
CA PRO A 9 8.64 -6.98 -14.60
C PRO A 9 8.76 -5.48 -14.80
N ASP A 10 7.73 -4.91 -15.43
CA ASP A 10 7.72 -3.51 -15.81
C ASP A 10 7.69 -2.77 -14.47
N ASP A 11 8.87 -2.45 -13.93
CA ASP A 11 9.06 -1.75 -12.64
C ASP A 11 8.39 -0.36 -12.68
N GLU A 12 7.91 0.07 -13.86
CA GLU A 12 7.12 1.27 -14.09
C GLU A 12 5.61 1.07 -13.86
N MET A 13 5.10 -0.16 -13.82
CA MET A 13 3.68 -0.44 -13.55
C MET A 13 3.42 -0.44 -12.03
N PRO A 14 2.36 0.26 -11.57
CA PRO A 14 1.99 0.19 -10.17
C PRO A 14 1.57 -1.24 -9.80
N TRP A 15 2.08 -1.72 -8.67
CA TRP A 15 1.74 -3.02 -8.11
C TRP A 15 0.30 -3.05 -7.59
N GLY A 16 -0.20 -1.90 -7.15
CA GLY A 16 -1.56 -1.73 -6.66
C GLY A 16 -1.81 -0.31 -6.20
N GLU A 17 -2.82 -0.14 -5.36
CA GLU A 17 -3.17 1.12 -4.72
C GLU A 17 -3.01 0.96 -3.19
N ASP A 18 -2.61 2.04 -2.50
CA ASP A 18 -2.59 2.09 -1.04
C ASP A 18 -3.99 2.29 -0.44
N PHE A 19 -4.07 2.38 0.89
CA PHE A 19 -5.33 2.62 1.62
C PHE A 19 -6.03 3.96 1.28
N GLU A 20 -5.33 4.91 0.65
CA GLU A 20 -5.88 6.18 0.17
C GLU A 20 -6.24 6.14 -1.33
N GLY A 21 -5.97 5.03 -2.03
CA GLY A 21 -6.16 4.89 -3.47
C GLY A 21 -5.01 5.47 -4.30
N GLU A 22 -3.83 5.61 -3.72
CA GLU A 22 -2.62 6.10 -4.40
C GLU A 22 -1.81 4.93 -4.97
N GLU A 23 -1.32 5.08 -6.20
CA GLU A 23 -0.56 4.05 -6.90
C GLU A 23 0.75 3.70 -6.16
N VAL A 24 0.95 2.42 -5.83
CA VAL A 24 2.16 1.93 -5.16
C VAL A 24 3.04 1.13 -6.11
N ALA A 25 4.33 1.46 -6.15
CA ALA A 25 5.31 0.72 -6.92
C ALA A 25 5.59 -0.67 -6.31
N GLN A 26 6.02 -1.61 -7.16
CA GLN A 26 6.44 -2.93 -6.70
C GLN A 26 7.71 -2.79 -5.84
N GLY A 27 7.69 -3.39 -4.65
CA GLY A 27 8.81 -3.34 -3.71
C GLY A 27 8.78 -2.18 -2.71
N THR A 28 7.74 -1.34 -2.74
CA THR A 28 7.47 -0.38 -1.66
C THR A 28 7.32 -1.13 -0.34
N GLU A 29 8.10 -0.74 0.68
CA GLU A 29 8.00 -1.30 2.02
C GLU A 29 6.75 -0.76 2.72
N GLY A 30 6.05 -1.64 3.43
CA GLY A 30 4.80 -1.28 4.10
C GLY A 30 4.10 -2.48 4.70
N TRP A 31 2.85 -2.28 5.12
CA TRP A 31 2.02 -3.29 5.74
C TRP A 31 0.67 -3.38 5.06
N ASP A 32 0.23 -4.60 4.75
CA ASP A 32 -1.16 -4.86 4.39
C ASP A 32 -2.03 -4.82 5.65
N THR A 33 -3.02 -3.94 5.64
CA THR A 33 -4.00 -3.75 6.73
C THR A 33 -5.41 -4.03 6.22
N ASP A 34 -6.40 -4.15 7.12
CA ASP A 34 -7.81 -4.33 6.74
C ASP A 34 -8.35 -3.18 5.86
N GLU A 35 -7.78 -1.97 5.99
CA GLU A 35 -8.19 -0.78 5.23
C GLU A 35 -7.43 -0.63 3.90
N GLY A 36 -6.42 -1.47 3.65
CA GLY A 36 -5.57 -1.41 2.46
C GLY A 36 -4.07 -1.49 2.78
N PHE A 37 -3.25 -1.40 1.75
CA PHE A 37 -1.79 -1.35 1.91
C PHE A 37 -1.37 0.01 2.46
N VAL A 38 -0.54 0.02 3.50
CA VAL A 38 0.00 1.25 4.12
C VAL A 38 1.50 1.29 3.88
N PRO A 39 2.00 2.20 3.04
CA PRO A 39 3.44 2.41 2.85
C PRO A 39 4.13 2.80 4.17
N ASP A 40 5.38 2.38 4.38
CA ASP A 40 6.24 2.77 5.51
C ASP A 40 6.73 4.23 5.39
N GLU A 41 5.99 5.07 4.69
CA GLU A 41 6.22 6.49 4.63
C GLU A 41 5.61 7.15 5.87
N LYS A 42 6.39 7.98 6.56
CA LYS A 42 5.97 8.62 7.81
C LYS A 42 4.64 9.38 7.69
N GLU A 43 4.38 10.00 6.54
CA GLU A 43 3.14 10.74 6.29
C GLU A 43 1.95 9.79 6.13
N LYS A 44 2.11 8.70 5.36
CA LYS A 44 1.12 7.64 5.17
C LYS A 44 0.80 6.91 6.47
N LEU A 45 1.82 6.57 7.25
CA LEU A 45 1.66 5.97 8.59
C LEU A 45 0.89 6.88 9.54
N LYS A 46 1.16 8.19 9.52
CA LYS A 46 0.42 9.15 10.34
C LYS A 46 -1.05 9.22 9.90
N ALA A 47 -1.32 9.32 8.60
CA ALA A 47 -2.66 9.33 8.05
C ALA A 47 -3.44 8.05 8.41
N TYR A 48 -2.79 6.88 8.32
CA TYR A 48 -3.36 5.61 8.76
C TYR A 48 -3.66 5.59 10.27
N MET A 49 -2.74 6.09 11.12
CA MET A 49 -2.97 6.21 12.55
C MET A 49 -4.11 7.19 12.90
N GLU A 50 -4.32 8.25 12.12
CA GLU A 50 -5.46 9.15 12.29
C GLU A 50 -6.76 8.43 11.90
N LEU A 51 -6.78 7.70 10.78
CA LEU A 51 -7.92 6.91 10.32
C LEU A 51 -8.34 5.84 11.34
N VAL A 52 -7.39 5.05 11.84
CA VAL A 52 -7.65 4.02 12.86
C VAL A 52 -7.86 4.63 14.25
N GLY A 53 -7.14 5.70 14.59
CA GLY A 53 -7.22 6.38 15.88
C GLY A 53 -8.58 7.03 16.13
N HIS A 54 -9.23 7.55 15.08
CA HIS A 54 -10.62 8.03 15.17
C HIS A 54 -11.61 6.93 15.57
N ARG A 55 -11.35 5.67 15.22
CA ARG A 55 -12.20 4.53 15.60
C ARG A 55 -12.07 4.19 17.09
N VAL A 56 -10.90 4.39 17.70
CA VAL A 56 -10.66 4.10 19.12
C VAL A 56 -11.32 5.13 20.06
N ILE A 57 -11.51 6.37 19.59
CA ILE A 57 -12.10 7.46 20.41
C ILE A 57 -13.64 7.49 20.30
N ALA A 58 -14.23 6.85 19.28
CA ALA A 58 -15.68 6.80 19.10
C ALA A 58 -16.39 5.71 19.93
N GLU A 59 -15.64 4.88 20.67
CA GLU A 59 -16.15 3.91 21.63
C GLU A 59 -15.95 4.42 23.08
N ASP A 60 -16.54 5.57 23.45
CA ASP A 60 -16.87 5.94 24.85
C ASP A 60 -18.21 6.71 24.92
#